data_AF-A0A3N5YEX8-F1
#
_entry.id   AF-A0A3N5YEX8-F1
#
_cell.length_a   1.000
_cell.length_b   1.000
_cell.length_c   1.000
_cell.angle_alpha   90.00
_cell.angle_beta   90.00
_cell.angle_gamma   90.00
#
_symmetry.space_group_name_H-M   'P 1'
#
loop_
_entity.id
_entity.type
_entity.pdbx_description
1 polymer ?
#
loop_
_entity_poly.entity_id
_entity_poly.type
_entity_poly.pdbx_seq_one_letter_code
_entity_poly.pdbx_strand_id
1 'polypeptide(L)'
;MIQEKRGWLGYRWASVTFLLAYVVITIIAIALALFLEALLDAPPTDDPVHSASYVLAEKFYPFLNLVVWTTFAWVYFKKQTRSQVSFREAFALGVFWLMLAIAVDYVGFVLIRHPYSLNAHDFYVGQFPWIYLIYLALLVSPACYVAIRSRRAARS
;
A
#
# COMPACT_ATOMS: atom_id res chain seq x y z
N MET A 1 35.61 -17.07 11.86
CA MET A 1 35.22 -15.80 11.22
C MET A 1 34.48 -16.13 9.92
N ILE A 2 33.17 -16.36 10.00
CA ILE A 2 32.33 -16.71 8.84
C ILE A 2 31.39 -15.52 8.59
N GLN A 3 31.64 -14.84 7.47
CA GLN A 3 30.80 -13.80 6.91
C GLN A 3 29.49 -14.42 6.40
N GLU A 4 28.43 -14.44 7.21
CA GLU A 4 27.08 -14.73 6.68
C GLU A 4 26.49 -13.43 6.10
N LYS A 5 26.97 -13.03 4.93
CA LYS A 5 26.29 -12.05 4.07
C LYS A 5 24.98 -12.66 3.57
N ARG A 6 23.94 -12.66 4.41
CA ARG A 6 22.62 -13.12 3.98
C ARG A 6 21.72 -11.94 3.63
N GLY A 7 22.11 -11.18 2.62
CA GLY A 7 21.32 -10.08 2.02
C GLY A 7 20.10 -10.56 1.23
N TRP A 8 19.31 -11.47 1.81
CA TRP A 8 18.10 -12.00 1.19
C TRP A 8 16.88 -11.46 1.89
N LEU A 9 15.90 -11.00 1.10
CA LEU A 9 14.58 -10.65 1.59
C LEU A 9 13.98 -11.85 2.32
N GLY A 10 13.46 -11.62 3.53
CA GLY A 10 12.68 -12.63 4.22
C GLY A 10 11.31 -12.75 3.57
N TYR A 11 11.21 -13.38 2.40
CA TYR A 11 9.99 -13.42 1.57
C TYR A 11 8.74 -13.86 2.35
N ARG A 12 8.89 -14.79 3.29
CA ARG A 12 7.80 -15.20 4.20
C ARG A 12 7.29 -14.02 5.01
N TRP A 13 8.19 -13.28 5.68
CA TRP A 13 7.84 -12.10 6.45
C TRP A 13 7.37 -10.95 5.57
N ALA A 14 7.99 -10.75 4.40
CA ALA A 14 7.58 -9.72 3.45
C ALA A 14 6.13 -9.95 3.00
N SER A 15 5.75 -11.20 2.71
CA SER A 15 4.40 -11.57 2.29
C SER A 15 3.39 -11.44 3.44
N VAL A 16 3.74 -11.86 4.66
CA VAL A 16 2.87 -11.69 5.83
C VAL A 16 2.64 -10.20 6.14
N THR A 17 3.69 -9.40 6.14
CA THR A 17 3.59 -7.95 6.35
C THR A 17 2.76 -7.30 5.24
N PHE A 18 2.96 -7.71 3.99
CA PHE A 18 2.14 -7.26 2.85
C PHE A 18 0.66 -7.55 3.08
N LEU A 19 0.30 -8.79 3.39
CA LEU A 19 -1.10 -9.19 3.61
C LEU A 19 -1.74 -8.41 4.75
N LEU A 20 -1.03 -8.24 5.87
CA LEU A 20 -1.54 -7.46 7.01
C LEU A 20 -1.71 -5.98 6.64
N ALA A 21 -0.75 -5.38 5.94
CA ALA A 21 -0.83 -4.00 5.48
C ALA A 21 -2.00 -3.82 4.52
N TYR A 22 -2.17 -4.74 3.57
CA TYR A 22 -3.24 -4.75 2.58
C TYR A 22 -4.62 -4.82 3.25
N VAL A 23 -4.82 -5.75 4.18
CA VAL A 23 -6.08 -5.85 4.95
C VAL A 23 -6.35 -4.56 5.73
N VAL A 24 -5.33 -3.99 6.39
CA VAL A 24 -5.49 -2.74 7.15
C VAL A 24 -5.88 -1.58 6.25
N ILE A 25 -5.21 -1.39 5.11
CA ILE A 25 -5.56 -0.28 4.21
C ILE A 25 -6.95 -0.47 3.60
N THR A 26 -7.36 -1.70 3.28
CA THR A 26 -8.72 -1.98 2.81
C THR A 26 -9.77 -1.61 3.86
N ILE A 27 -9.57 -1.99 5.13
CA ILE A 27 -10.49 -1.63 6.22
C ILE A 27 -10.57 -0.10 6.37
N ILE A 28 -9.43 0.59 6.36
CA ILE A 28 -9.40 2.06 6.49
C ILE A 28 -10.09 2.73 5.30
N ALA A 29 -9.87 2.25 4.08
CA ALA A 29 -10.50 2.80 2.87
C ALA A 29 -12.02 2.63 2.89
N ILE A 30 -12.51 1.46 3.29
CA ILE A 30 -13.95 1.19 3.47
C ILE A 30 -14.52 2.09 4.56
N ALA A 31 -13.86 2.18 5.72
CA ALA A 31 -14.30 3.03 6.82
C ALA A 31 -14.39 4.52 6.40
N LEU A 32 -13.43 5.00 5.61
CA LEU A 32 -13.46 6.36 5.07
C LEU A 32 -14.64 6.56 4.10
N ALA A 33 -14.87 5.61 3.19
CA ALA A 33 -15.98 5.69 2.24
C ALA A 33 -17.33 5.74 2.98
N LEU A 34 -17.55 4.86 3.95
CA LEU A 34 -18.75 4.83 4.79
C LEU A 34 -18.91 6.12 5.63
N PHE A 35 -17.81 6.63 6.18
CA PHE A 35 -17.82 7.89 6.93
C PHE A 35 -18.23 9.07 6.04
N LEU A 36 -17.70 9.14 4.81
CA LEU A 36 -18.06 10.21 3.87
C LEU A 36 -19.49 10.07 3.34
N GLU A 37 -19.97 8.84 3.14
CA GLU A 37 -21.36 8.60 2.78
C GLU A 37 -22.31 9.13 3.86
N ALA A 38 -22.04 8.80 5.13
CA ALA A 38 -22.81 9.30 6.27
C ALA A 38 -22.67 10.82 6.48
N LEU A 39 -21.50 11.39 6.19
CA LEU A 39 -21.25 12.83 6.34
C LEU A 39 -21.94 13.67 5.25
N LEU A 40 -22.10 13.11 4.05
CA LEU A 40 -22.67 13.80 2.88
C LEU A 40 -24.17 13.57 2.71
N ASP A 41 -24.81 12.76 3.56
CA ASP A 41 -26.19 12.29 3.38
C ASP A 41 -26.43 11.77 1.95
N ALA A 42 -25.45 11.06 1.40
CA ALA A 42 -25.48 10.63 0.02
C ALA A 42 -26.61 9.60 -0.19
N PRO A 43 -27.45 9.74 -1.24
CA PRO A 43 -28.50 8.77 -1.51
C PRO A 43 -27.88 7.42 -1.89
N PRO A 44 -28.55 6.29 -1.59
CA PRO A 44 -28.13 4.98 -2.05
C PRO A 44 -27.98 4.98 -3.58
N THR A 45 -26.92 4.37 -4.08
CA THR A 45 -26.63 4.27 -5.52
C THR A 45 -26.42 2.81 -5.91
N ASP A 46 -26.94 2.46 -7.09
CA ASP A 46 -26.68 1.15 -7.71
C ASP A 46 -25.26 1.06 -8.29
N ASP A 47 -24.58 2.18 -8.41
CA ASP A 47 -23.18 2.28 -8.82
C ASP A 47 -22.34 2.89 -7.68
N PRO A 48 -21.81 2.04 -6.77
CA PRO A 48 -21.08 2.51 -5.60
C PRO A 48 -19.70 3.09 -5.96
N VAL A 49 -19.10 2.69 -7.09
CA VAL A 49 -17.77 3.13 -7.53
C VAL A 49 -17.80 4.54 -8.12
N HIS A 50 -18.93 4.98 -8.65
CA HIS A 50 -19.11 6.35 -9.12
C HIS A 50 -19.88 7.26 -8.15
N SER A 51 -20.10 6.79 -6.91
CA SER A 51 -20.74 7.59 -5.87
C SER A 51 -19.89 8.81 -5.48
N ALA A 52 -20.53 9.91 -5.12
CA ALA A 52 -19.83 11.14 -4.71
C ALA A 52 -18.94 10.92 -3.48
N SER A 53 -19.38 10.07 -2.54
CA SER A 53 -18.61 9.69 -1.35
C SER A 53 -17.37 8.87 -1.71
N TYR A 54 -17.48 7.93 -2.65
CA TYR A 54 -16.34 7.14 -3.12
C TYR A 54 -15.31 7.99 -3.86
N VAL A 55 -15.74 8.80 -4.84
CA VAL A 55 -14.84 9.70 -5.60
C VAL A 55 -14.13 10.70 -4.69
N LEU A 56 -14.78 11.12 -3.60
CA LEU A 56 -14.13 11.95 -2.58
C LEU A 56 -13.13 11.14 -1.75
N ALA A 57 -13.49 9.92 -1.31
CA ALA A 57 -12.61 9.04 -0.55
C ALA A 57 -11.32 8.71 -1.33
N GLU A 58 -11.42 8.47 -2.64
CA GLU A 58 -10.29 8.16 -3.51
C GLU A 58 -9.13 9.16 -3.41
N LYS A 59 -9.46 10.45 -3.27
CA LYS A 59 -8.46 11.53 -3.16
C LYS A 59 -7.56 11.37 -1.94
N PHE A 60 -8.02 10.69 -0.90
CA PHE A 60 -7.27 10.43 0.32
C PHE A 60 -6.53 9.09 0.29
N TYR A 61 -6.88 8.17 -0.62
CA TYR A 61 -6.27 6.84 -0.66
C TYR A 61 -4.75 6.86 -0.86
N PRO A 62 -4.15 7.72 -1.71
CA PRO A 62 -2.69 7.77 -1.81
C PRO A 62 -2.01 8.15 -0.49
N PHE A 63 -2.58 9.11 0.24
CA PHE A 63 -2.05 9.54 1.53
C PHE A 63 -2.16 8.43 2.58
N LEU A 64 -3.34 7.80 2.69
CA LEU A 64 -3.57 6.68 3.60
C LEU A 64 -2.63 5.51 3.29
N ASN A 65 -2.47 5.17 2.01
CA ASN A 65 -1.52 4.16 1.57
C ASN A 65 -0.10 4.51 1.99
N LEU A 66 0.36 5.74 1.72
CA LEU A 66 1.71 6.16 2.11
C LEU A 66 1.95 5.99 3.62
N VAL A 67 0.98 6.36 4.46
CA VAL A 67 1.09 6.22 5.92
C VAL A 67 1.12 4.74 6.33
N VAL A 68 0.19 3.93 5.83
CA VAL A 68 0.09 2.50 6.18
C VAL A 68 1.33 1.75 5.69
N TRP A 69 1.69 1.86 4.41
CA TRP A 69 2.84 1.15 3.84
C TRP A 69 4.16 1.56 4.49
N THR A 70 4.34 2.84 4.84
CA THR A 70 5.54 3.29 5.57
C THR A 70 5.58 2.71 6.99
N THR A 71 4.43 2.63 7.66
CA THR A 71 4.32 2.04 9.00
C THR A 71 4.62 0.54 8.97
N PHE A 72 4.10 -0.19 7.99
CA PHE A 72 4.36 -1.63 7.85
C PHE A 72 5.79 -1.93 7.36
N ALA A 73 6.39 -1.07 6.53
CA ALA A 73 7.82 -1.13 6.24
C ALA A 73 8.65 -1.02 7.52
N TRP A 74 8.30 -0.09 8.42
CA TRP A 74 8.96 0.01 9.71
C TRP A 74 8.83 -1.26 10.55
N VAL A 75 7.63 -1.85 10.63
CA VAL A 75 7.39 -3.11 11.36
C VAL A 75 8.25 -4.25 10.80
N TYR A 76 8.33 -4.37 9.48
CA TYR A 76 9.15 -5.38 8.80
C TYR A 76 10.63 -5.23 9.15
N PHE A 77 11.20 -4.03 8.98
CA PHE A 77 12.62 -3.80 9.24
C PHE A 77 12.98 -3.82 10.72
N LYS A 78 12.07 -3.42 11.62
CA LYS A 78 12.29 -3.52 13.08
C LYS A 78 12.46 -4.97 13.52
N LYS A 79 11.70 -5.89 12.93
CA LYS A 79 11.74 -7.32 13.25
C LYS A 79 13.00 -8.02 12.74
N GLN A 80 13.67 -7.47 11.74
CA GLN A 80 14.82 -8.12 11.10
C GLN A 80 16.12 -8.10 11.91
N THR A 81 16.15 -7.43 13.07
CA THR A 81 17.29 -7.38 14.03
C THR A 81 18.66 -7.04 13.42
N ARG A 82 18.68 -6.52 12.18
CA ARG A 82 19.90 -6.15 11.46
C ARG A 82 20.31 -4.73 11.83
N SER A 83 21.60 -4.57 12.09
CA SER A 83 22.20 -3.29 12.44
C SER A 83 22.14 -2.27 11.29
N GLN A 84 22.23 -2.74 10.04
CA GLN A 84 22.12 -1.91 8.84
C GLN A 84 21.15 -2.52 7.83
N VAL A 85 20.26 -1.68 7.31
CA VAL A 85 19.35 -2.00 6.20
C VAL A 85 19.83 -1.21 4.99
N SER A 86 20.12 -1.89 3.89
CA SER A 86 20.57 -1.23 2.66
C SER A 86 19.40 -0.58 1.93
N PHE A 87 19.63 0.56 1.28
CA PHE A 87 18.66 1.18 0.38
C PHE A 87 18.22 0.22 -0.73
N ARG A 88 19.15 -0.59 -1.25
CA ARG A 88 18.87 -1.60 -2.29
C ARG A 88 17.89 -2.67 -1.80
N GLU A 89 18.03 -3.13 -0.55
CA GLU A 89 17.12 -4.11 0.04
C GLU A 89 15.72 -3.52 0.25
N ALA A 90 15.66 -2.26 0.70
CA ALA A 90 14.39 -1.57 0.85
C ALA A 90 13.68 -1.33 -0.48
N PHE A 91 14.41 -0.91 -1.51
CA PHE A 91 13.85 -0.79 -2.85
C PHE A 91 13.35 -2.13 -3.40
N ALA A 92 14.12 -3.21 -3.22
CA ALA A 92 13.69 -4.55 -3.61
C ALA A 92 12.43 -5.02 -2.87
N LEU A 93 12.25 -4.65 -1.59
CA LEU A 93 11.02 -4.89 -0.85
C LEU A 93 9.84 -4.10 -1.45
N GLY A 94 10.04 -2.83 -1.77
CA GLY A 94 9.02 -1.99 -2.40
C GLY A 94 8.55 -2.56 -3.73
N VAL A 95 9.50 -2.97 -4.59
CA VAL A 95 9.19 -3.63 -5.87
C VAL A 95 8.43 -4.94 -5.64
N PHE A 96 8.86 -5.76 -4.69
CA PHE A 96 8.19 -7.02 -4.37
C PHE A 96 6.73 -6.80 -3.94
N TRP A 97 6.50 -5.87 -3.02
CA TRP A 97 5.14 -5.52 -2.60
C TRP A 97 4.32 -4.91 -3.73
N LEU A 98 4.93 -4.09 -4.60
CA LEU A 98 4.23 -3.48 -5.73
C LEU A 98 3.71 -4.55 -6.69
N MET A 99 4.56 -5.52 -7.03
CA MET A 99 4.17 -6.62 -7.91
C MET A 99 3.03 -7.45 -7.30
N LEU A 100 3.06 -7.68 -5.99
CA LEU A 100 1.95 -8.35 -5.28
C LEU A 100 0.68 -7.51 -5.30
N ALA A 101 0.77 -6.20 -5.04
CA ALA A 101 -0.39 -5.30 -5.05
C ALA A 101 -1.05 -5.27 -6.43
N ILE A 102 -0.29 -5.08 -7.50
CA ILE A 102 -0.82 -5.08 -8.87
C ILE A 102 -1.54 -6.41 -9.17
N ALA A 103 -0.95 -7.55 -8.78
CA ALA A 103 -1.56 -8.86 -9.00
C ALA A 103 -2.86 -9.04 -8.19
N VAL A 104 -2.85 -8.67 -6.91
CA VAL A 104 -4.03 -8.76 -6.03
C VAL A 104 -5.13 -7.83 -6.50
N ASP A 105 -4.79 -6.60 -6.87
CA ASP A 105 -5.76 -5.61 -7.35
C ASP A 105 -6.40 -6.05 -8.67
N TYR A 106 -5.59 -6.55 -9.61
CA TYR A 106 -6.12 -7.07 -10.87
C TYR A 106 -7.05 -8.26 -10.65
N VAL A 107 -6.66 -9.21 -9.79
CA VAL A 107 -7.53 -10.37 -9.50
C VAL A 107 -8.78 -9.94 -8.76
N GLY A 108 -8.64 -9.09 -7.74
CA GLY A 108 -9.72 -8.66 -6.87
C GLY A 108 -10.73 -7.78 -7.59
N PHE A 109 -10.27 -6.69 -8.22
CA PHE A 109 -11.13 -5.64 -8.77
C PHE A 109 -11.42 -5.80 -10.26
N VAL A 110 -10.59 -6.52 -11.03
CA VAL A 110 -10.77 -6.64 -12.48
C VAL A 110 -11.29 -8.02 -12.89
N LEU A 111 -10.73 -9.09 -12.34
CA LEU A 111 -11.06 -10.46 -12.76
C LEU A 111 -12.31 -11.01 -12.07
N ILE A 112 -12.43 -10.78 -10.76
CA ILE A 112 -13.57 -11.25 -9.96
C ILE A 112 -14.70 -10.23 -10.04
N ARG A 113 -15.89 -10.68 -10.47
CA ARG A 113 -17.08 -9.82 -10.52
C ARG A 113 -17.72 -9.68 -9.14
N HIS A 114 -17.83 -8.44 -8.67
CA HIS A 114 -18.52 -8.05 -7.45
C HIS A 114 -19.03 -6.60 -7.59
N PRO A 115 -19.83 -6.05 -6.67
CA PRO A 115 -20.40 -4.69 -6.82
C PRO A 115 -19.39 -3.54 -6.99
N TYR A 116 -18.11 -3.79 -6.72
CA TYR A 116 -17.01 -2.83 -6.89
C TYR A 116 -16.01 -3.28 -7.97
N SER A 117 -16.36 -4.26 -8.80
CA SER A 117 -15.49 -4.71 -9.88
C SER A 117 -15.51 -3.70 -11.02
N LEU A 118 -14.35 -3.35 -11.52
CA LEU A 118 -14.12 -2.46 -12.65
C LEU A 118 -13.58 -3.25 -13.82
N ASN A 119 -13.83 -2.81 -15.05
CA ASN A 119 -13.05 -3.34 -16.16
C ASN A 119 -11.60 -2.81 -16.07
N ALA A 120 -10.66 -3.45 -16.78
CA ALA A 120 -9.24 -3.07 -16.72
C ALA A 120 -8.99 -1.61 -17.12
N HIS A 121 -9.77 -1.09 -18.07
CA HIS A 121 -9.66 0.29 -18.50
C HIS A 121 -10.10 1.26 -17.38
N ASP A 122 -11.24 1.01 -16.75
CA ASP A 122 -11.76 1.88 -15.69
C ASP A 122 -10.88 1.81 -14.43
N PHE A 123 -10.32 0.64 -14.13
CA PHE A 123 -9.37 0.49 -13.02
C PHE A 123 -8.07 1.25 -13.27
N TYR A 124 -7.43 1.09 -14.43
CA TYR A 124 -6.11 1.69 -14.67
C TYR A 124 -6.16 3.11 -15.27
N VAL A 125 -7.18 3.43 -16.07
CA VAL A 125 -7.33 4.73 -16.72
C VAL A 125 -8.35 5.58 -15.98
N GLY A 126 -9.49 5.00 -15.60
CA GLY A 126 -10.56 5.71 -14.88
C GLY A 126 -10.11 6.21 -13.50
N GLN A 127 -9.32 5.42 -12.76
CA GLN A 127 -8.78 5.83 -11.46
C GLN A 127 -7.51 6.69 -11.55
N PHE A 128 -7.15 7.20 -12.73
CA PHE A 128 -6.03 8.13 -12.84
C PHE A 128 -6.37 9.47 -12.12
N PRO A 129 -5.47 10.03 -11.29
CA PRO A 129 -4.10 9.58 -11.00
C PRO A 129 -3.97 8.72 -9.74
N TRP A 130 -5.07 8.47 -9.02
CA TRP A 130 -5.08 7.96 -7.65
C TRP A 130 -4.41 6.58 -7.52
N ILE A 131 -4.73 5.62 -8.39
CA ILE A 131 -4.16 4.27 -8.32
C ILE A 131 -2.63 4.28 -8.51
N TYR A 132 -2.13 5.13 -9.40
CA TYR A 132 -0.69 5.26 -9.63
C TYR A 132 0.03 5.92 -8.47
N LEU A 133 -0.61 6.89 -7.79
CA LEU A 133 -0.06 7.48 -6.59
C LEU A 133 -0.02 6.48 -5.42
N ILE A 134 -0.99 5.56 -5.34
CA ILE A 134 -0.98 4.45 -4.39
C ILE A 134 0.20 3.50 -4.68
N TYR A 135 0.39 3.11 -5.94
CA TYR A 135 1.52 2.27 -6.36
C TYR A 135 2.87 2.92 -6.10
N LEU A 136 2.97 4.22 -6.36
CA LEU A 136 4.16 4.99 -6.04
C LEU A 136 4.40 5.02 -4.53
N ALA A 137 3.37 5.32 -3.73
CA ALA A 137 3.46 5.35 -2.28
C ALA A 137 3.98 4.01 -1.73
N LEU A 138 3.40 2.90 -2.18
CA LEU A 138 3.80 1.55 -1.78
C LEU A 138 5.27 1.25 -2.15
N LEU A 139 5.69 1.60 -3.37
CA LEU A 139 7.07 1.41 -3.84
C LEU A 139 8.08 2.21 -3.01
N VAL A 140 7.77 3.48 -2.71
CA VAL A 140 8.73 4.37 -2.03
C VAL A 140 8.71 4.19 -0.51
N SER A 141 7.64 3.67 0.08
CA SER A 141 7.50 3.53 1.53
C SER A 141 8.69 2.84 2.24
N PRO A 142 9.18 1.68 1.77
CA PRO A 142 10.40 1.08 2.34
C PRO A 142 11.65 1.96 2.24
N ALA A 143 11.82 2.65 1.11
CA ALA A 143 12.96 3.54 0.88
C ALA A 143 12.89 4.78 1.80
N CYS A 144 11.68 5.36 1.97
CA CYS A 144 11.42 6.46 2.89
C CYS A 144 11.80 6.07 4.34
N TYR A 145 11.46 4.86 4.77
CA TYR A 145 11.86 4.37 6.09
C TYR A 145 13.37 4.38 6.29
N VAL A 146 14.13 3.83 5.33
CA VAL A 146 15.59 3.79 5.40
C VAL A 146 16.18 5.20 5.41
N ALA A 147 15.65 6.11 4.59
CA ALA A 147 16.10 7.50 4.55
C ALA A 147 15.85 8.25 5.87
N ILE A 148 14.71 8.00 6.53
CA ILE A 148 14.42 8.59 7.85
C ILE A 148 15.36 8.01 8.92
N ARG A 149 15.62 6.70 8.87
CA ARG A 149 16.51 6.03 9.83
C ARG A 149 17.96 6.47 9.68
N SER A 150 18.49 6.57 8.46
CA SER A 150 19.87 6.99 8.22
C SER A 150 20.12 8.42 8.71
N ARG A 151 19.16 9.32 8.53
CA ARG A 151 19.22 10.69 9.07
C ARG A 151 19.24 10.76 10.59
N ARG A 152 18.54 9.86 11.28
CA ARG A 152 18.57 9.80 12.76
C ARG A 152 19.91 9.30 13.27
N ALA A 153 20.49 8.28 12.63
CA ALA A 153 21.80 7.74 13.00
C ALA A 153 22.95 8.75 12.76
N ALA A 154 22.82 9.66 11.79
CA ALA A 154 23.81 10.71 11.54
C ALA A 154 23.71 11.90 12.54
N ARG A 155 22.68 11.93 13.39
CA ARG A 155 22.44 13.00 14.37
C ARG A 155 22.68 12.58 15.83
N SER A 156 22.98 11.32 16.08
CA SER A 156 23.31 10.73 17.39
C SER A 156 24.81 10.51 17.51
#